data_AF-A0A7L2J251-F1
#
_entry.id   AF-A0A7L2J251-F1
#
_cell.length_a   1.000
_cell.length_b   1.000
_cell.length_c   1.000
_cell.angle_alpha   90.00
_cell.angle_beta   90.00
_cell.angle_gamma   90.00
#
_symmetry.space_group_name_H-M   'P 1'
#
loop_
_entity.id
_entity.type
_entity.pdbx_description
1 polymer ?
#
loop_
_entity_poly.entity_id
_entity_poly.type
_entity_poly.pdbx_seq_one_letter_code
_entity_poly.pdbx_strand_id
1 'polypeptide(L)' 'YQYLKGYKERKDLDCFSFVSGSVQGTEQECLDCLMEFCGRYDPSWTELSNFTHFLNFQLMKCEESVFCSQLVLQEFRGF' A
#
# COMPACT_ATOMS: atom_id res chain seq x y z
N TYR A 1 4.48 0.72 -1.61
CA TYR A 1 4.64 2.19 -1.71
C TYR A 1 3.40 2.87 -2.26
N GLN A 2 2.95 2.59 -3.49
CA GLN A 2 1.84 3.31 -4.14
C GLN A 2 0.55 3.35 -3.31
N TYR A 3 0.16 2.24 -2.69
CA TYR A 3 -0.95 2.18 -1.72
C TYR A 3 -0.78 3.15 -0.55
N LEU A 4 0.40 3.16 0.10
CA LEU A 4 0.70 4.08 1.21
C LEU A 4 0.71 5.54 0.76
N LYS A 5 1.23 5.82 -0.45
CA LYS A 5 1.21 7.17 -1.04
C LYS A 5 -0.24 7.65 -1.23
N GLY A 6 -1.08 6.81 -1.84
CA GLY A 6 -2.50 7.13 -2.02
C GLY A 6 -3.24 7.32 -0.70
N TYR A 7 -2.97 6.46 0.29
CA TYR A 7 -3.53 6.58 1.63
C TYR A 7 -3.11 7.89 2.32
N LYS A 8 -1.82 8.25 2.28
CA LYS A 8 -1.28 9.50 2.82
C LYS A 8 -1.91 10.73 2.15
N GLU A 9 -2.11 10.67 0.85
CA GLU A 9 -2.73 11.73 0.05
C GLU A 9 -4.26 11.75 0.16
N ARG A 10 -4.86 10.85 0.95
CA ARG A 10 -6.32 10.67 1.10
C ARG A 10 -7.03 10.48 -0.25
N LYS A 11 -6.36 9.79 -1.18
CA LYS A 11 -6.96 9.38 -2.46
C LYS A 11 -7.96 8.26 -2.23
N ASP A 12 -8.96 8.21 -3.10
CA ASP A 12 -9.85 7.06 -3.20
C ASP A 12 -9.05 5.87 -3.73
N LEU A 13 -9.08 4.77 -2.96
CA LEU A 13 -8.40 3.52 -3.27
C LEU A 13 -9.38 2.40 -3.67
N ASP A 14 -10.70 2.66 -3.66
CA ASP A 14 -11.74 1.67 -3.98
C ASP A 14 -11.49 1.03 -5.36
N CYS A 15 -11.08 1.85 -6.34
CA CYS A 15 -10.81 1.41 -7.72
C CYS A 15 -9.31 1.26 -8.02
N PHE A 16 -8.45 1.26 -7.01
CA PHE A 16 -7.00 1.19 -7.20
C PHE A 16 -6.49 -0.24 -7.10
N SER A 17 -5.73 -0.67 -8.11
CA SER A 17 -4.96 -1.91 -8.10
C SER A 17 -3.52 -1.66 -8.53
N PHE A 18 -2.60 -2.41 -7.94
CA PHE A 18 -1.20 -2.33 -8.30
C PHE A 18 -0.95 -2.92 -9.69
N VAL A 19 -0.20 -2.18 -10.52
CA VAL A 19 0.24 -2.65 -11.83
C VAL A 19 1.73 -2.98 -11.77
N SER A 20 2.08 -4.25 -11.99
CA SER A 20 3.48 -4.69 -12.01
C SER A 20 4.31 -3.91 -13.04
N GLY A 21 5.50 -3.48 -12.65
CA GLY A 21 6.39 -2.64 -13.47
C GLY A 21 6.05 -1.15 -13.47
N SER A 22 4.94 -0.72 -12.85
CA SER A 22 4.66 0.70 -12.68
C SER A 22 5.57 1.30 -11.60
N VAL A 23 6.31 2.33 -11.98
CA VAL A 23 7.15 3.12 -11.06
C VAL A 23 6.48 4.46 -10.85
N GLN A 24 6.35 4.87 -9.59
CA GLN A 24 5.79 6.16 -9.20
C GLN A 24 6.68 6.79 -8.12
N GLY A 25 6.80 8.12 -8.16
CA GLY A 25 7.61 8.87 -7.20
C GLY A 25 9.11 8.63 -7.33
N THR A 26 9.86 9.15 -6.36
CA THR A 26 11.31 8.95 -6.24
C THR A 26 11.65 7.97 -5.12
N GLU A 27 12.89 7.49 -5.09
CA GLU A 27 13.40 6.63 -4.02
C GLU A 27 13.34 7.32 -2.65
N GLN A 28 13.59 8.63 -2.62
CA GLN A 28 13.50 9.43 -1.41
C GLN A 28 12.05 9.50 -0.89
N GLU A 29 11.09 9.82 -1.76
CA GLU A 29 9.67 9.83 -1.37
C GLU A 29 9.20 8.45 -0.88
N CYS A 30 9.69 7.39 -1.52
CA CYS A 30 9.40 6.02 -1.12
C CYS A 30 9.92 5.74 0.29
N LEU A 31 11.18 6.05 0.54
CA LEU A 31 11.81 5.83 1.84
C LEU A 31 11.11 6.64 2.93
N ASP A 32 10.87 7.94 2.71
CA ASP A 32 10.20 8.80 3.68
C ASP A 32 8.80 8.28 4.04
N CYS A 33 8.06 7.80 3.05
CA CYS A 33 6.74 7.19 3.25
C CYS A 33 6.84 5.90 4.06
N LEU A 34 7.81 5.02 3.77
CA LEU A 34 8.00 3.78 4.54
C LEU A 34 8.37 4.06 5.99
N MET A 35 9.26 5.04 6.22
CA MET A 35 9.67 5.46 7.56
C MET A 35 8.46 5.95 8.38
N GLU A 36 7.58 6.74 7.76
CA GLU A 36 6.36 7.26 8.39
C GLU A 36 5.39 6.16 8.83
N PHE A 37 5.18 5.14 8.00
CA PHE A 37 4.17 4.10 8.24
C PHE A 37 4.69 2.83 8.92
N CYS A 38 6.01 2.61 9.02
CA CYS A 38 6.55 1.41 9.64
C CYS A 38 6.30 1.32 11.16
N GLY A 39 5.86 2.41 11.79
CA GLY A 39 5.48 2.46 13.21
C GLY A 39 6.64 2.31 14.19
N ARG A 40 7.89 2.45 13.72
CA ARG A 40 9.11 2.43 14.52
C ARG A 40 9.82 3.77 14.43
N TYR A 41 10.37 4.23 15.55
CA TYR A 41 11.28 5.36 15.57
C TYR A 41 12.68 4.86 15.21
N ASP A 42 13.25 5.38 14.12
CA ASP A 42 14.57 5.02 13.58
C ASP A 42 14.74 3.51 13.25
N PRO A 43 13.95 2.97 12.29
CA PRO A 43 14.03 1.56 11.90
C PRO A 43 15.33 1.22 11.19
N SER A 44 15.81 0.01 11.43
CA SER A 44 16.85 -0.60 10.60
C SER A 44 16.33 -0.96 9.20
N TRP A 45 17.25 -1.12 8.24
CA TRP A 45 16.91 -1.62 6.89
C TRP A 45 16.20 -2.97 6.91
N THR A 46 16.54 -3.85 7.86
CA THR A 46 15.88 -5.15 8.03
C THR A 46 14.43 -4.98 8.50
N GLU A 47 14.15 -4.05 9.41
CA GLU A 47 12.78 -3.75 9.84
C GLU A 47 11.95 -3.16 8.71
N LEU A 48 12.51 -2.25 7.91
CA LEU A 48 11.84 -1.72 6.72
C LEU A 48 11.56 -2.82 5.68
N SER A 49 12.52 -3.71 5.44
CA SER A 49 12.35 -4.85 4.53
C SER A 49 11.27 -5.81 5.01
N ASN A 50 11.22 -6.12 6.31
CA ASN A 50 10.19 -6.96 6.91
C ASN A 50 8.80 -6.31 6.82
N PHE A 51 8.71 -5.01 7.14
CA PHE A 51 7.48 -4.23 7.03
C PHE A 51 6.95 -4.22 5.59
N THR A 52 7.81 -3.90 4.62
CA THR A 52 7.44 -3.86 3.20
C THR A 52 7.02 -5.22 2.67
N HIS A 53 7.71 -6.30 3.02
CA HIS A 53 7.30 -7.65 2.64
C HIS A 53 5.94 -8.02 3.22
N PHE A 54 5.74 -7.76 4.52
CA PHE A 54 4.47 -8.04 5.18
C PHE A 54 3.34 -7.27 4.52
N LEU A 55 3.50 -5.96 4.35
CA LEU A 55 2.50 -5.10 3.73
C LEU A 55 2.19 -5.53 2.30
N ASN A 56 3.21 -5.82 1.49
CA ASN A 56 3.03 -6.28 0.11
C ASN A 56 2.22 -7.58 0.06
N PHE A 57 2.51 -8.53 0.95
CA PHE A 57 1.77 -9.78 1.03
C PHE A 57 0.30 -9.58 1.41
N GLN A 58 0.01 -8.67 2.35
CA GLN A 58 -1.37 -8.35 2.74
C GLN A 58 -2.13 -7.65 1.61
N LEU A 59 -1.51 -6.68 0.94
CA LEU A 59 -2.14 -5.94 -0.17
C LEU A 59 -2.45 -6.86 -1.36
N MET A 60 -1.53 -7.74 -1.73
CA MET A 60 -1.75 -8.74 -2.78
C MET A 60 -2.95 -9.65 -2.45
N LYS A 61 -3.05 -10.12 -1.21
CA LYS A 61 -4.22 -10.89 -0.76
C LYS A 61 -5.50 -10.07 -0.71
N CYS A 62 -5.40 -8.77 -0.43
CA CYS A 62 -6.54 -7.86 -0.42
C CYS A 62 -7.10 -7.70 -1.84
N GLU A 63 -6.25 -7.47 -2.84
CA GLU A 63 -6.66 -7.36 -4.25
C GLU A 63 -7.37 -8.63 -4.76
N GLU A 64 -6.95 -9.80 -4.31
CA GLU A 64 -7.58 -11.09 -4.66
C GLU A 64 -8.84 -11.40 -3.84
N SER A 65 -9.17 -10.57 -2.86
CA SER A 65 -10.30 -10.78 -1.98
C SER A 65 -11.63 -10.51 -2.68
N VAL A 66 -12.66 -11.26 -2.28
CA VAL A 66 -14.04 -11.06 -2.76
C VAL A 66 -14.56 -9.65 -2.47
N PHE A 67 -14.04 -8.98 -1.43
CA PHE A 67 -14.43 -7.62 -1.04
C PHE A 67 -13.94 -6.55 -2.03
N CYS A 68 -12.86 -6.81 -2.78
CA CYS A 68 -12.34 -5.90 -3.80
C CYS A 68 -12.91 -6.20 -5.20
N SER A 69 -13.85 -7.13 -5.31
CA SER A 69 -14.54 -7.45 -6.57
C SER A 69 -15.44 -6.30 -7.01
N GLN A 70 -15.44 -6.01 -8.32
CA GLN A 70 -16.33 -5.01 -8.93
C GLN A 70 -17.82 -5.26 -8.66
N LEU A 71 -18.21 -6.51 -8.37
CA LEU A 71 -19.59 -6.89 -8.09
C LEU A 71 -20.11 -6.32 -6.76
N VAL A 72 -19.22 -6.15 -5.77
CA VAL A 72 -19.58 -5.72 -4.41
C VAL A 72 -18.97 -4.36 -4.04
N LEU A 73 -18.26 -3.73 -4.98
CA LEU A 73 -17.52 -2.49 -4.77
C LEU A 73 -18.38 -1.35 -4.21
N GLN A 74 -19.64 -1.23 -4.63
CA GLN A 74 -20.54 -0.19 -4.11
C GLN A 74 -20.97 -0.44 -2.66
N GLU A 75 -21.01 -1.69 -2.22
CA GLU A 75 -21.44 -2.09 -0.88
C GLU A 75 -20.28 -2.00 0.14
N PHE A 76 -19.04 -2.15 -0.33
CA PHE A 76 -17.83 -2.17 0.50
C PHE A 76 -16.86 -1.03 0.22
N ARG A 77 -17.34 0.15 -0.21
CA ARG A 77 -16.49 1.33 -0.35
C ARG A 77 -15.78 1.68 0.97
N GLY A 78 -14.49 1.99 0.87
CA GLY A 78 -13.63 2.31 2.01
C GLY A 78 -13.11 1.10 2.78
N PHE A 79 -13.31 -0.12 2.27
CA PHE A 79 -12.65 -1.34 2.74
C PHE A 79 -11.16 -1.34 2.40
#